data_AF-Q7X5E8-F1
#
_entry.id   AF-Q7X5E8-F1
#
_cell.length_a   1.000
_cell.length_b   1.000
_cell.length_c   1.000
_cell.angle_alpha   90.00
_cell.angle_beta   90.00
_cell.angle_gamma   90.00
#
_symmetry.space_group_name_H-M   'P 1'
#
loop_
_entity.id
_entity.type
_entity.pdbx_description
1 polymer ?
#
loop_
_entity_poly.entity_id
_entity_poly.type
_entity_poly.pdbx_seq_one_letter_code
_entity_poly.pdbx_strand_id
1 'polypeptide(L)' 'EEGKYDRSCFEDMHPPKTCIDKNKLITVGRNKYNVTDFTVSGGVYVLQDNGLIVKRKRQE' A
#
# COMPACT_ATOMS: atom_id res chain seq x y z
N GLU A 1 23.92 13.98 3.09
CA GLU A 1 22.65 14.62 3.48
C GLU A 1 21.89 13.68 4.40
N GLU A 2 21.80 14.04 5.67
CA GLU A 2 20.79 13.52 6.59
C GLU A 2 19.42 14.07 6.14
N GLY A 3 18.40 13.21 6.02
CA GLY A 3 17.03 13.65 5.74
C GLY A 3 16.36 13.15 4.45
N LYS A 4 16.98 12.27 3.65
CA LYS A 4 16.37 11.86 2.36
C LYS A 4 15.39 10.68 2.44
N TYR A 5 15.37 9.94 3.54
CA TYR A 5 14.39 8.87 3.76
C TYR A 5 13.99 8.89 5.22
N ASP A 6 12.87 9.51 5.48
CA ASP A 6 12.27 9.60 6.80
C ASP A 6 11.66 8.21 7.12
N ARG A 7 12.52 7.23 7.39
CA ARG A 7 12.14 5.85 7.68
C ARG A 7 11.72 5.78 9.14
N SER A 8 10.42 5.69 9.41
CA SER A 8 9.93 5.36 10.75
C SER A 8 10.19 3.87 11.00
N CYS A 9 11.41 3.57 11.43
CA CYS A 9 11.80 2.27 11.94
C CYS A 9 11.18 2.10 13.33
N PHE A 10 10.33 1.10 13.51
CA PHE A 10 9.83 0.75 14.83
C PHE A 10 10.90 -0.09 15.52
N GLU A 11 11.40 0.37 16.66
CA GLU A 11 12.41 -0.36 17.45
C GLU A 11 11.85 -1.67 18.01
N ASP A 12 10.54 -1.73 18.23
CA ASP A 12 9.84 -2.87 18.84
C ASP A 12 9.56 -4.04 17.86
N MET A 13 10.04 -3.97 16.62
CA MET A 13 9.79 -4.98 15.60
C MET A 13 11.02 -5.86 15.38
N HIS A 14 10.94 -7.12 15.85
CA HIS A 14 12.01 -8.10 15.65
C HIS A 14 12.32 -8.34 14.16
N PRO A 15 13.59 -8.55 13.80
CA PRO A 15 14.03 -8.68 12.40
C PRO A 15 13.34 -9.85 11.66
N PRO A 16 13.20 -9.75 10.32
CA PRO A 16 13.86 -8.79 9.44
C PRO A 16 13.16 -7.42 9.38
N LYS A 17 13.95 -6.35 9.57
CA LYS A 17 13.53 -4.95 9.75
C LYS A 17 12.46 -4.52 8.73
N THR A 18 11.21 -4.41 9.17
CA THR A 18 10.09 -3.94 8.35
C THR A 18 10.00 -2.41 8.45
N CYS A 19 10.98 -1.73 7.84
CA CYS A 19 10.93 -0.28 7.73
C CYS A 19 9.75 0.10 6.82
N ILE A 20 8.80 0.90 7.32
CA ILE A 20 7.72 1.42 6.48
C ILE A 20 8.29 2.58 5.69
N ASP A 21 8.43 2.39 4.38
CA ASP A 21 8.81 3.48 3.47
C ASP A 21 7.70 4.54 3.45
N LYS A 22 7.98 5.73 3.99
CA LYS A 22 7.04 6.87 3.97
C LYS A 22 6.73 7.33 2.54
N ASN A 23 7.57 6.99 1.56
CA ASN A 23 7.35 7.27 0.13
C ASN A 23 6.73 6.09 -0.62
N LYS A 24 5.91 5.26 0.05
CA LYS A 24 5.18 4.18 -0.63
C LYS A 24 4.32 4.73 -1.77
N LEU A 25 4.83 4.61 -2.99
CA LEU A 25 4.11 4.98 -4.21
C LEU A 25 2.86 4.12 -4.41
N ILE A 26 2.97 2.84 -4.04
CA ILE A 26 1.90 1.84 -4.18
C ILE A 26 2.01 0.78 -3.10
N THR A 27 0.86 0.34 -2.59
CA THR A 27 0.73 -0.90 -1.83
C THR A 27 -0.15 -1.86 -2.61
N VAL A 28 0.33 -3.07 -2.82
CA VAL A 28 -0.42 -4.16 -3.46
C VAL A 28 -0.88 -5.13 -2.38
N GLY A 29 -2.18 -5.36 -2.31
CA GLY A 29 -2.81 -6.25 -1.34
C GLY A 29 -3.80 -7.22 -2.00
N ARG A 30 -4.28 -8.17 -1.21
CA ARG A 30 -5.49 -8.93 -1.50
C ARG A 30 -6.49 -8.70 -0.37
N ASN A 31 -7.73 -8.40 -0.73
CA ASN A 31 -8.80 -8.25 0.26
C ASN A 31 -9.35 -9.61 0.72
N LYS A 32 -10.31 -9.60 1.65
CA LYS A 32 -10.95 -10.82 2.19
C LYS A 32 -11.66 -11.71 1.14
N TYR A 33 -11.84 -11.20 -0.08
CA TYR A 33 -12.43 -11.92 -1.21
C TYR A 33 -11.37 -12.38 -2.22
N ASN A 34 -10.08 -12.37 -1.85
CA ASN A 34 -8.94 -12.66 -2.73
C ASN A 34 -8.80 -11.74 -3.95
N VAL A 35 -9.49 -10.60 -3.96
CA VAL A 35 -9.36 -9.61 -5.06
C VAL A 35 -8.15 -8.73 -4.80
N THR A 36 -7.32 -8.55 -5.83
CA THR A 36 -6.15 -7.67 -5.76
C THR A 36 -6.57 -6.20 -5.71
N ASP A 37 -6.08 -5.49 -4.70
CA ASP A 37 -6.25 -4.05 -4.56
C ASP A 37 -4.91 -3.31 -4.56
N PHE A 38 -4.96 -2.08 -5.08
CA PHE A 38 -3.84 -1.17 -5.15
C PHE A 38 -4.19 0.08 -4.36
N THR A 39 -3.43 0.37 -3.32
CA THR A 39 -3.54 1.62 -2.58
C THR A 39 -2.43 2.57 -3.02
N VAL A 40 -2.82 3.72 -3.55
CA VAL A 40 -1.93 4.83 -3.94
C VAL A 40 -2.45 6.12 -3.31
N SER A 41 -1.67 7.21 -3.39
CA SER A 41 -2.06 8.52 -2.83
C SER A 41 -3.43 9.01 -3.33
N GLY A 42 -3.80 8.69 -4.58
CA GLY A 42 -5.07 9.06 -5.20
C GLY A 42 -6.28 8.20 -4.80
N GLY A 43 -6.11 7.15 -3.98
CA GLY A 43 -7.16 6.28 -3.49
C GLY A 43 -6.89 4.79 -3.70
N VAL A 44 -7.94 3.98 -3.53
CA VAL A 44 -7.89 2.52 -3.68
C VAL A 44 -8.42 2.12 -5.05
N TYR A 45 -7.71 1.22 -5.72
CA TYR A 45 -8.08 0.65 -7.02
C TYR A 45 -8.17 -0.88 -6.91
N VAL A 46 -8.95 -1.52 -7.77
CA VAL A 46 -9.22 -2.95 -7.72
C VAL A 46 -9.01 -3.56 -9.10
N LEU A 47 -8.29 -4.68 -9.17
CA LEU A 47 -8.21 -5.51 -10.37
C LEU A 47 -9.49 -6.34 -10.50
N GLN A 48 -10.24 -6.13 -11.57
CA GLN A 48 -11.41 -6.93 -11.91
C GLN A 48 -11.01 -8.18 -12.72
N ASP A 49 -11.89 -9.17 -12.78
CA ASP A 49 -11.67 -10.42 -13.51
C ASP A 49 -11.46 -10.20 -15.03
N ASN A 50 -11.99 -9.09 -15.56
CA ASN A 50 -11.77 -8.67 -16.95
C ASN A 50 -10.40 -8.02 -17.20
N GLY A 51 -9.54 -7.95 -16.18
CA GLY A 51 -8.20 -7.34 -16.25
C GLY A 51 -8.18 -5.81 -16.09
N LEU A 52 -9.33 -5.15 -15.92
CA LEU A 52 -9.39 -3.70 -15.73
C LEU A 52 -9.08 -3.31 -14.28
N ILE A 53 -8.35 -2.21 -14.13
CA ILE A 53 -8.08 -1.57 -12.83
C ILE A 53 -9.06 -0.41 -12.66
N VAL A 54 -9.97 -0.52 -11.70
CA VAL A 54 -11.01 0.48 -11.45
C VAL A 54 -10.85 1.14 -10.08
N LYS A 55 -11.08 2.45 -9.99
CA LYS A 55 -11.06 3.17 -8.71
C LYS A 55 -12.25 2.74 -7.85
N ARG A 56 -11.98 2.29 -6.63
CA ARG A 56 -13.02 1.94 -5.65
C ARG A 56 -13.72 3.23 -5.22
N LYS A 57 -15.02 3.34 -5.48
CA LYS A 57 -15.82 4.42 -4.91
C LYS A 57 -15.99 4.19 -3.42
N ARG A 58 -15.77 5.23 -2.61
CA ARG A 58 -16.09 5.20 -1.17
C ARG A 58 -17.62 5.12 -1.08
N GLN A 59 -18.17 4.12 -0.40
CA GLN A 59 -19.58 4.16 -0.01
C GLN A 59 -19.67 5.18 1.13
N GLU A 60 -20.38 6.28 0.89
CA GLU A 60 -20.81 7.23 1.93
C GLU A 60 -22.00 6.65 2.71
#